data_AF-A0A0N5D152-F1
#
_entry.id   AF-A0A0N5D152-F1
#
_cell.length_a   1.000
_cell.length_b   1.000
_cell.length_c   1.000
_cell.angle_alpha   90.00
_cell.angle_beta   90.00
_cell.angle_gamma   90.00
#
_symmetry.space_group_name_H-M   'P 1'
#
loop_
_entity.id
_entity.type
_entity.pdbx_description
1 polymer ?
#
loop_
_entity_poly.entity_id
_entity_poly.type
_entity_poly.pdbx_seq_one_letter_code
_entity_poly.pdbx_strand_id
1 'polypeptide(L)'
;MEKHEKQKRNDPLLQVSDSTLNSEALPEAQVKCISGDGLPKKRPRRLSVSCTERDVKESLAPFESSNALTINACVTSISNEEGSDECMLECICEKTSQKYCVKLQGIWASTPVRIGSSLRIIGAEARNEKELMLNWETGVIVLEQNILVPCTMIARATFCRRKAVLSYHFRNRIASNNNILVGNIVHELFQIAVTRPNFDVTESSLIDLWRKELHWRYAEQLFVLSISLEEIESKLYRYLKTITHWILTHMPPTKGRNNCLPTGLMLEEVVDIEESIWCSCYGFTAKLDCTLKVKAQNGERKLIPMELKSGKSNPNIEHTTQVMLYCLALTAKGSTIESGLLLYLLDETVRVVSPKLIDLKGILHLRNEIASSISAFSLNSLPEPLADTRACNGCDYLLPCSLLQQPTDDSVAEKFFKNQLKHLEIEHIDYFKKFSRWVLLDWSCISRKGNADKKNSGKRMKLEQCIKGLLNSMREVENKTVLTFQRLFFVFYIFENGNSFLL
;
A
#
# COMPACT_ATOMS: atom_id res chain seq x y z
N MET A 1 -31.36 -69.70 7.81
CA MET A 1 -30.13 -70.33 7.29
C MET A 1 -29.04 -69.28 7.40
N GLU A 2 -28.40 -69.18 8.56
CA GLU A 2 -27.11 -69.87 8.89
C GLU A 2 -25.97 -69.33 8.01
N LYS A 3 -24.84 -68.81 8.50
CA LYS A 3 -24.10 -68.94 9.79
C LYS A 3 -23.16 -67.71 9.89
N HIS A 4 -23.03 -67.02 11.04
CA HIS A 4 -22.03 -67.24 12.11
C HIS A 4 -20.56 -67.14 11.60
N GLU A 5 -19.60 -66.41 12.17
CA GLU A 5 -19.27 -66.05 13.56
C GLU A 5 -18.15 -64.97 13.55
N LYS A 6 -18.17 -63.92 14.42
CA LYS A 6 -17.38 -63.76 15.68
C LYS A 6 -15.84 -63.74 15.46
N GLN A 7 -14.99 -62.95 16.15
CA GLN A 7 -15.12 -62.15 17.37
C GLN A 7 -13.79 -61.41 17.68
N LYS A 8 -13.93 -60.30 18.45
CA LYS A 8 -13.12 -59.89 19.64
C LYS A 8 -11.68 -59.40 19.39
N ARG A 9 -11.09 -58.50 20.18
CA ARG A 9 -11.24 -58.00 21.59
C ARG A 9 -10.24 -56.80 21.70
N ASN A 10 -10.28 -55.80 22.60
CA ASN A 10 -10.48 -55.66 24.05
C ASN A 10 -10.60 -54.13 24.31
N ASP A 11 -11.67 -53.61 24.92
CA ASP A 11 -11.83 -53.23 26.37
C ASP A 11 -11.14 -51.90 26.78
N PRO A 12 -11.57 -51.22 27.87
CA PRO A 12 -12.92 -50.89 28.29
C PRO A 12 -13.07 -49.44 28.85
N LEU A 13 -14.32 -48.99 28.98
CA LEU A 13 -14.75 -47.90 29.87
C LEU A 13 -14.63 -48.32 31.35
N LEU A 14 -14.21 -47.41 32.22
CA LEU A 14 -14.60 -47.43 33.64
C LEU A 14 -14.66 -46.00 34.23
N GLN A 15 -15.77 -45.77 34.91
CA GLN A 15 -16.22 -44.56 35.60
C GLN A 15 -15.43 -44.29 36.90
N VAL A 16 -15.90 -43.25 37.63
CA VAL A 16 -15.74 -42.95 39.07
C VAL A 16 -14.67 -41.87 39.31
N SER A 17 -14.84 -40.76 40.04
CA SER A 17 -15.79 -40.34 41.10
C SER A 17 -15.70 -38.82 41.32
N ASP A 18 -16.78 -38.23 41.82
CA ASP A 18 -16.78 -36.99 42.58
C ASP A 18 -15.89 -37.08 43.83
N SER A 19 -15.08 -36.04 44.07
CA SER A 19 -14.53 -35.75 45.39
C SER A 19 -14.32 -34.25 45.55
N THR A 20 -15.15 -33.65 46.41
CA THR A 20 -14.98 -32.33 47.04
C THR A 20 -13.79 -32.32 48.00
N LEU A 21 -12.91 -31.31 47.92
CA LEU A 21 -12.61 -30.33 48.99
C LEU A 21 -11.32 -29.52 48.73
N ASN A 22 -11.49 -28.20 48.87
CA ASN A 22 -10.54 -27.17 49.33
C ASN A 22 -9.28 -26.84 48.51
N SER A 23 -9.29 -25.67 47.87
CA SER A 23 -8.15 -24.76 47.91
C SER A 23 -8.62 -23.30 47.95
N GLU A 24 -8.47 -22.72 49.13
CA GLU A 24 -8.22 -21.32 49.50
C GLU A 24 -8.47 -20.21 48.46
N ALA A 25 -9.36 -19.31 48.85
CA ALA A 25 -9.60 -18.01 48.21
C ALA A 25 -8.46 -17.02 48.51
N LEU A 26 -7.96 -16.36 47.46
CA LEU A 26 -7.25 -15.07 47.50
C LEU A 26 -7.67 -14.26 46.24
N PRO A 27 -7.69 -12.93 46.32
CA PRO A 27 -8.90 -12.16 46.06
C PRO A 27 -9.02 -11.61 44.63
N GLU A 28 -10.28 -11.43 44.21
CA GLU A 28 -10.67 -10.69 43.02
C GLU A 28 -10.07 -9.27 43.03
N ALA A 29 -9.06 -9.05 42.20
CA ALA A 29 -8.69 -7.70 41.79
C ALA A 29 -9.78 -7.19 40.83
N GLN A 30 -10.74 -6.47 41.39
CA GLN A 30 -11.67 -5.62 40.65
C GLN A 30 -10.87 -4.68 39.75
N VAL A 31 -10.75 -5.02 38.46
CA VAL A 31 -10.36 -4.04 37.44
C VAL A 31 -11.54 -3.10 37.30
N LYS A 32 -11.51 -1.99 38.05
CA LYS A 32 -12.35 -0.83 37.79
C LYS A 32 -12.13 -0.42 36.33
N CYS A 33 -13.10 -0.73 35.47
CA CYS A 33 -13.27 -0.07 34.20
C CYS A 33 -13.46 1.42 34.51
N ILE A 34 -12.40 2.20 34.35
CA ILE A 34 -12.51 3.65 34.30
C ILE A 34 -13.18 3.94 32.95
N SER A 35 -14.47 4.24 33.02
CA SER A 35 -15.23 4.91 31.97
C SER A 35 -14.53 6.24 31.68
N GLY A 36 -13.68 6.25 30.66
CA GLY A 36 -13.14 7.47 30.10
C GLY A 36 -14.25 8.14 29.28
N ASP A 37 -15.00 9.04 29.92
CA ASP A 37 -15.76 10.09 29.25
C ASP A 37 -14.78 11.07 28.60
N GLY A 38 -14.16 10.63 27.51
CA GLY A 38 -13.39 11.46 26.61
C GLY A 38 -14.25 11.85 25.43
N LEU A 39 -14.73 13.09 25.40
CA LEU A 39 -15.35 13.70 24.22
C LEU A 39 -14.47 13.40 22.98
N PRO A 40 -15.04 12.94 21.85
CA PRO A 40 -14.26 12.63 20.66
C PRO A 40 -13.54 13.90 20.19
N LYS A 41 -12.19 13.88 20.21
CA LYS A 41 -11.37 14.94 19.64
C LYS A 41 -11.88 15.23 18.22
N LYS A 42 -12.26 16.50 17.96
CA LYS A 42 -12.73 16.95 16.64
C LYS A 42 -11.68 16.55 15.60
N ARG A 43 -12.05 15.62 14.72
CA ARG A 43 -11.20 15.17 13.62
C ARG A 43 -10.86 16.34 12.70
N PRO A 44 -9.62 16.45 12.18
CA PRO A 44 -9.31 17.45 11.17
C PRO A 44 -10.24 17.27 9.97
N ARG A 45 -10.69 18.40 9.41
CA ARG A 45 -11.59 18.45 8.26
C ARG A 45 -11.02 17.59 7.12
N ARG A 46 -11.90 16.87 6.43
CA ARG A 46 -11.63 16.09 5.21
C ARG A 46 -10.63 16.86 4.34
N LEU A 47 -9.50 16.23 3.97
CA LEU A 47 -8.51 16.79 3.05
C LEU A 47 -9.24 17.32 1.81
N SER A 48 -9.37 18.64 1.72
CA SER A 48 -9.90 19.32 0.54
C SER A 48 -8.72 19.62 -0.36
N VAL A 49 -8.45 18.73 -1.32
CA VAL A 49 -7.49 19.01 -2.39
C VAL A 49 -8.13 20.05 -3.30
N SER A 50 -7.62 21.28 -3.26
CA SER A 50 -8.10 22.35 -4.13
C SER A 50 -7.60 22.11 -5.56
N CYS A 51 -8.50 21.68 -6.44
CA CYS A 51 -8.30 21.73 -7.89
C CYS A 51 -8.50 23.18 -8.36
N THR A 52 -7.56 24.07 -8.06
CA THR A 52 -7.47 25.37 -8.74
C THR A 52 -6.14 25.44 -9.45
N GLU A 53 -6.20 25.53 -10.77
CA GLU A 53 -5.09 25.93 -11.64
C GLU A 53 -4.54 27.26 -11.12
N ARG A 54 -3.38 27.21 -10.48
CA ARG A 54 -2.51 28.37 -10.30
C ARG A 54 -1.13 27.95 -10.72
N ASP A 55 -0.67 28.59 -11.78
CA ASP A 55 0.70 28.53 -12.28
C ASP A 55 1.69 28.82 -11.15
N VAL A 56 2.65 27.91 -10.94
CA VAL A 56 4.11 28.14 -11.01
C VAL A 56 4.83 26.79 -10.94
N LYS A 57 5.76 26.62 -11.88
CA LYS A 57 6.65 25.47 -12.11
C LYS A 57 7.85 25.50 -11.15
N GLU A 58 7.72 24.90 -9.96
CA GLU A 58 8.90 24.63 -9.14
C GLU A 58 8.95 23.16 -8.75
N SER A 59 9.98 22.48 -9.25
CA SER A 59 10.36 21.14 -8.83
C SER A 59 10.66 21.16 -7.33
N LEU A 60 9.94 20.37 -6.54
CA LEU A 60 10.10 20.37 -5.08
C LEU A 60 11.27 19.49 -4.67
N ALA A 61 12.04 19.93 -3.70
CA ALA A 61 13.04 19.08 -3.07
C ALA A 61 12.35 17.90 -2.34
N PRO A 62 12.87 16.67 -2.45
CA PRO A 62 12.43 15.56 -1.62
C PRO A 62 12.66 15.88 -0.14
N PHE A 63 11.90 15.25 0.75
CA PHE A 63 12.09 15.43 2.20
C PHE A 63 13.47 14.95 2.69
N GLU A 64 14.11 14.07 1.92
CA GLU A 64 15.43 13.48 2.19
C GLU A 64 16.54 14.18 1.39
N SER A 65 16.65 15.51 1.45
CA SER A 65 17.81 16.19 0.88
C SER A 65 19.11 15.66 1.52
N SER A 66 20.25 15.75 0.83
CA SER A 66 21.54 15.15 1.27
C SER A 66 22.01 15.57 2.67
N ASN A 67 21.45 16.64 3.24
CA ASN A 67 21.74 17.15 4.58
C ASN A 67 20.59 16.96 5.58
N ALA A 68 19.49 16.32 5.18
CA ALA A 68 18.31 16.14 6.04
C ALA A 68 18.56 15.07 7.12
N LEU A 69 18.38 15.46 8.38
CA LEU A 69 18.47 14.56 9.52
C LEU A 69 17.47 13.41 9.38
N THR A 70 17.96 12.17 9.32
CA THR A 70 17.11 10.96 9.30
C THR A 70 17.41 10.08 10.50
N ILE A 71 16.42 9.91 11.38
CA ILE A 71 16.53 9.14 12.63
C ILE A 71 15.47 8.04 12.64
N ASN A 72 15.92 6.80 12.81
CA ASN A 72 15.05 5.67 13.10
C ASN A 72 15.03 5.48 14.62
N ALA A 73 13.85 5.54 15.23
CA ALA A 73 13.71 5.49 16.68
C ALA A 73 12.50 4.66 17.12
N CYS A 74 12.53 4.19 18.37
CA CYS A 74 11.43 3.51 19.02
C CYS A 74 10.86 4.40 20.12
N VAL A 75 9.54 4.51 20.18
CA VAL A 75 8.84 5.34 21.19
C VAL A 75 8.87 4.65 22.54
N THR A 76 9.30 5.37 23.58
CA THR A 76 9.37 4.85 24.96
C THR A 76 8.33 5.48 25.88
N SER A 77 7.97 6.74 25.66
CA SER A 77 6.92 7.41 26.42
C SER A 77 6.19 8.41 25.53
N ILE A 78 4.95 8.71 25.91
CA ILE A 78 4.07 9.65 25.21
C ILE A 78 3.49 10.57 26.28
N SER A 79 3.70 11.86 26.13
CA SER A 79 3.09 12.90 26.94
C SER A 79 2.22 13.77 26.04
N ASN A 80 0.91 13.72 26.27
CA ASN A 80 -0.05 14.60 25.62
C ASN A 80 -0.58 15.53 26.71
N GLU A 81 -0.43 16.84 26.54
CA GLU A 81 -1.12 17.79 27.40
C GLU A 81 -2.59 17.85 26.97
N GLU A 82 -3.51 17.71 27.92
CA GLU A 82 -4.93 17.81 27.63
C GLU A 82 -5.26 19.22 27.11
N GLY A 83 -5.73 19.30 25.87
CA GLY A 83 -6.10 20.56 25.22
C GLY A 83 -5.01 21.20 24.35
N SER A 84 -3.79 20.65 24.29
CA SER A 84 -2.78 21.13 23.34
C SER A 84 -2.90 20.41 21.98
N ASP A 85 -2.67 21.17 20.90
CA ASP A 85 -2.53 20.63 19.53
C ASP A 85 -1.12 20.02 19.29
N GLU A 86 -0.51 19.52 20.37
CA GLU A 86 0.87 19.05 20.38
C GLU A 86 0.96 17.66 21.02
N CYS A 87 1.88 16.84 20.51
CA CYS A 87 2.20 15.53 21.06
C CYS A 87 3.70 15.45 21.29
N MET A 88 4.10 15.14 22.52
CA MET A 88 5.51 15.01 22.92
C MET A 88 5.84 13.53 23.08
N LEU A 89 6.91 13.09 22.43
CA LEU A 89 7.36 11.70 22.43
C LEU A 89 8.79 11.62 22.95
N GLU A 90 9.05 10.72 23.89
CA GLU A 90 10.43 10.27 24.13
C GLU A 90 10.72 9.06 23.26
N CYS A 91 11.83 9.12 22.54
CA CYS A 91 12.22 8.12 21.57
C CYS A 91 13.67 7.69 21.79
N ILE A 92 13.98 6.41 21.58
CA ILE A 92 15.34 5.88 21.58
C ILE A 92 15.74 5.56 20.15
N CYS A 93 16.84 6.17 19.67
CA CYS A 93 17.39 5.88 18.35
C CYS A 93 17.85 4.43 18.26
N GLU A 94 17.40 3.71 17.23
CA GLU A 94 17.68 2.28 17.04
C GLU A 94 19.17 2.00 16.79
N LYS A 95 19.90 2.97 16.20
CA LYS A 95 21.34 2.81 15.87
C LYS A 95 22.26 3.20 17.03
N THR A 96 21.99 4.35 17.64
CA THR A 96 22.92 4.96 18.63
C THR A 96 22.48 4.75 20.07
N SER A 97 21.27 4.23 20.31
CA SER A 97 20.62 4.21 21.63
C SER A 97 20.46 5.57 22.30
N GLN A 98 20.70 6.66 21.56
CA GLN A 98 20.52 8.03 22.03
C GLN A 98 19.03 8.32 22.25
N LYS A 99 18.71 8.95 23.37
CA LYS A 99 17.36 9.44 23.67
C LYS A 99 17.13 10.78 22.98
N TYR A 100 15.97 10.92 22.36
CA TYR A 100 15.46 12.13 21.73
C TYR A 100 14.09 12.47 22.30
N CYS A 101 13.83 13.77 22.46
CA CYS A 101 12.52 14.33 22.73
C CYS A 101 11.97 14.87 21.41
N VAL A 102 10.85 14.33 20.94
CA VAL A 102 10.27 14.63 19.63
C VAL A 102 8.92 15.32 19.83
N LYS A 103 8.86 16.59 19.42
CA LYS A 103 7.67 17.43 19.48
C LYS A 103 6.93 17.38 18.15
N LEU A 104 5.71 16.84 18.15
CA LEU A 104 4.82 16.79 16.99
C LEU A 104 3.76 17.89 17.09
N GLN A 105 3.65 18.71 16.04
CA GLN A 105 2.67 19.78 15.92
C GLN A 105 1.82 19.64 14.66
N GLY A 106 0.67 20.33 14.65
CA GLY A 106 -0.21 20.37 13.48
C GLY A 106 -0.70 18.98 13.10
N ILE A 107 -0.60 18.62 11.81
CA ILE A 107 -1.08 17.31 11.34
C ILE A 107 -0.36 16.13 12.02
N TRP A 108 0.89 16.31 12.46
CA TRP A 108 1.63 15.23 13.09
C TRP A 108 1.20 14.95 14.51
N ALA A 109 0.60 15.93 15.22
CA ALA A 109 0.12 15.74 16.58
C ALA A 109 -1.01 14.69 16.68
N SER A 110 -1.77 14.48 15.59
CA SER A 110 -2.81 13.45 15.51
C SER A 110 -2.30 12.06 15.07
N THR A 111 -0.99 11.89 14.88
CA THR A 111 -0.42 10.60 14.47
C THR A 111 -0.72 9.54 15.54
N PRO A 112 -1.30 8.37 15.21
CA PRO A 112 -1.72 7.36 16.17
C PRO A 112 -0.54 6.50 16.69
N VAL A 113 0.39 7.16 17.38
CA VAL A 113 1.60 6.58 17.97
C VAL A 113 1.26 5.80 19.24
N ARG A 114 1.97 4.70 19.49
CA ARG A 114 1.89 3.92 20.73
C ARG A 114 3.28 3.71 21.32
N ILE A 115 3.35 3.43 22.63
CA ILE A 115 4.61 2.99 23.25
C ILE A 115 5.08 1.73 22.53
N GLY A 116 6.36 1.70 22.13
CA GLY A 116 6.95 0.63 21.34
C GLY A 116 6.80 0.78 19.81
N SER A 117 6.08 1.80 19.32
CA SER A 117 6.00 2.08 17.89
C SER A 117 7.38 2.41 17.31
N SER A 118 7.67 1.89 16.11
CA SER A 118 8.89 2.20 15.36
C SER A 118 8.66 3.40 14.45
N LEU A 119 9.49 4.42 14.55
CA LEU A 119 9.39 5.68 13.83
C LEU A 119 10.61 5.87 12.94
N ARG A 120 10.37 6.51 11.78
CA ARG A 120 11.39 7.24 11.06
C ARG A 120 11.04 8.71 11.07
N ILE A 121 12.01 9.53 11.45
CA ILE A 121 11.94 10.98 11.50
C ILE A 121 12.86 11.51 10.41
N ILE A 122 12.33 12.30 9.48
CA ILE A 122 13.05 12.83 8.31
C ILE A 122 12.97 14.34 8.33
N GLY A 123 14.10 15.04 8.23
CA GLY A 123 14.16 16.49 8.08
C GLY A 123 13.52 17.28 9.23
N ALA A 124 13.53 16.71 10.44
CA ALA A 124 13.04 17.40 11.64
C ALA A 124 13.96 18.57 11.99
N GLU A 125 13.37 19.65 12.52
CA GLU A 125 14.12 20.79 13.01
C GLU A 125 14.71 20.46 14.38
N ALA A 126 16.03 20.54 14.52
CA ALA A 126 16.71 20.33 15.81
C ALA A 126 16.71 21.65 16.59
N ARG A 127 16.00 21.70 17.72
CA ARG A 127 16.06 22.85 18.65
C ARG A 127 17.31 22.83 19.51
N ASN A 128 17.77 21.63 19.85
CA ASN A 128 19.06 21.34 20.45
C ASN A 128 19.51 19.93 20.02
N GLU A 129 20.60 19.40 20.59
CA GLU A 129 21.15 18.10 20.22
C GLU A 129 20.18 16.91 20.37
N LYS A 130 19.15 17.04 21.23
CA LYS A 130 18.24 15.95 21.62
C LYS A 130 16.76 16.28 21.41
N GLU A 131 16.42 17.52 21.13
CA GLU A 131 15.04 17.97 20.88
C GLU A 131 14.79 18.20 19.39
N LEU A 132 13.82 17.45 18.87
CA LEU A 132 13.42 17.48 17.48
C LEU A 132 11.99 17.99 17.38
N MET A 133 11.71 18.87 16.43
CA MET A 133 10.36 19.35 16.14
C MET A 133 9.93 18.96 14.73
N LEU A 134 8.69 18.51 14.61
CA LEU A 134 8.00 18.32 13.34
C LEU A 134 6.70 19.11 13.31
N ASN A 135 6.52 19.88 12.24
CA ASN A 135 5.32 20.69 12.04
C ASN A 135 4.91 20.69 10.54
N TRP A 136 4.04 21.62 10.16
CA TRP A 136 3.55 21.72 8.78
C TRP A 136 4.63 22.22 7.79
N GLU A 137 5.63 22.97 8.25
CA GLU A 137 6.78 23.44 7.48
C GLU A 137 7.90 22.40 7.48
N THR A 138 8.30 21.92 8.66
CA THR A 138 9.51 21.11 8.85
C THR A 138 9.21 19.63 9.10
N GLY A 139 9.99 18.78 8.44
CA GLY A 139 10.05 17.34 8.66
C GLY A 139 8.83 16.51 8.27
N VAL A 140 9.05 15.20 8.30
CA VAL A 140 8.07 14.14 8.08
C VAL A 140 8.32 13.03 9.09
N ILE A 141 7.24 12.46 9.64
CA ILE A 141 7.28 11.26 10.46
C ILE A 141 6.63 10.09 9.72
N VAL A 142 7.29 8.94 9.75
CA VAL A 142 6.80 7.67 9.17
C VAL A 142 6.66 6.66 10.30
N LEU A 143 5.42 6.34 10.66
CA LEU A 143 5.05 5.45 11.77
C LEU A 143 5.01 3.99 11.32
N GLU A 144 5.53 3.06 12.12
CA GLU A 144 5.75 1.67 11.72
C GLU A 144 6.54 1.60 10.41
N GLN A 145 7.74 2.22 10.42
CA GLN A 145 8.61 2.40 9.25
C GLN A 145 8.90 1.11 8.46
N ASN A 146 8.78 -0.07 9.08
CA ASN A 146 9.03 -1.36 8.46
C ASN A 146 7.81 -1.95 7.73
N ILE A 147 6.64 -1.32 7.84
CA ILE A 147 5.41 -1.72 7.14
C ILE A 147 5.33 -0.94 5.83
N LEU A 148 5.38 -1.64 4.70
CA LEU A 148 5.15 -1.04 3.40
C LEU A 148 3.66 -1.10 3.06
N VAL A 149 3.02 0.08 2.98
CA VAL A 149 1.61 0.21 2.62
C VAL A 149 1.49 0.42 1.10
N PRO A 150 0.65 -0.33 0.36
CA PRO A 150 0.46 -0.08 -1.08
C PRO A 150 -0.11 1.32 -1.37
N CYS A 151 0.40 2.01 -2.39
CA CYS A 151 -0.08 3.34 -2.80
C CYS A 151 -1.59 3.36 -3.05
N THR A 152 -2.12 2.34 -3.73
CA THR A 152 -3.56 2.21 -4.02
C THR A 152 -4.40 2.10 -2.75
N MET A 153 -3.85 1.55 -1.66
CA MET A 153 -4.50 1.49 -0.36
C MET A 153 -4.50 2.85 0.34
N ILE A 154 -3.39 3.59 0.28
CA ILE A 154 -3.30 4.96 0.81
C ILE A 154 -4.26 5.89 0.05
N ALA A 155 -4.25 5.82 -1.28
CA ALA A 155 -5.15 6.58 -2.14
C ALA A 155 -6.62 6.30 -1.79
N ARG A 156 -7.01 5.04 -1.64
CA ARG A 156 -8.38 4.64 -1.23
C ARG A 156 -8.80 5.19 0.13
N ALA A 157 -7.85 5.33 1.05
CA ALA A 157 -8.12 5.84 2.39
C ALA A 157 -8.52 7.33 2.40
N THR A 158 -8.27 8.07 1.31
CA THR A 158 -8.73 9.47 1.15
C THR A 158 -10.25 9.55 1.13
N PHE A 159 -10.91 8.52 0.58
CA PHE A 159 -12.36 8.40 0.60
C PHE A 159 -12.85 7.69 1.86
N CYS A 160 -12.33 6.48 2.15
CA CYS A 160 -12.73 5.69 3.32
C CYS A 160 -11.56 4.92 3.93
N ARG A 161 -11.06 5.42 5.07
CA ARG A 161 -9.96 4.81 5.85
C ARG A 161 -10.29 3.38 6.29
N ARG A 162 -11.53 3.15 6.73
CA ARG A 162 -11.98 1.82 7.15
C ARG A 162 -11.95 0.83 5.98
N LYS A 163 -12.40 1.22 4.79
CA LYS A 163 -12.33 0.39 3.56
C LYS A 163 -10.88 0.02 3.24
N ALA A 164 -9.94 0.96 3.36
CA ALA A 164 -8.53 0.70 3.11
C ALA A 164 -7.96 -0.37 4.06
N VAL A 165 -8.20 -0.23 5.38
CA VAL A 165 -7.74 -1.21 6.38
C VAL A 165 -8.42 -2.57 6.19
N LEU A 166 -9.73 -2.59 5.94
CA LEU A 166 -10.45 -3.84 5.68
C LEU A 166 -9.93 -4.56 4.43
N SER A 167 -9.53 -3.82 3.39
CA SER A 167 -8.94 -4.42 2.18
C SER A 167 -7.58 -5.07 2.39
N TYR A 168 -6.88 -4.72 3.48
CA TYR A 168 -5.65 -5.41 3.88
C TYR A 168 -5.96 -6.77 4.52
N HIS A 169 -6.91 -6.81 5.46
CA HIS A 169 -7.24 -8.03 6.22
C HIS A 169 -8.08 -9.01 5.41
N PHE A 170 -9.11 -8.50 4.74
CA PHE A 170 -10.02 -9.27 3.92
C PHE A 170 -9.64 -9.03 2.48
N ARG A 171 -8.57 -9.66 2.00
CA ARG A 171 -8.21 -9.56 0.58
C ARG A 171 -9.31 -10.20 -0.25
N ASN A 172 -10.29 -9.38 -0.61
CA ASN A 172 -11.36 -9.80 -1.47
C ASN A 172 -10.71 -9.98 -2.83
N ARG A 173 -10.70 -11.22 -3.36
CA ARG A 173 -10.53 -11.39 -4.80
C ARG A 173 -11.80 -10.79 -5.38
N ILE A 174 -11.78 -9.48 -5.62
CA ILE A 174 -12.88 -8.78 -6.30
C ILE A 174 -13.19 -9.65 -7.50
N ALA A 175 -14.38 -10.26 -7.52
CA ALA A 175 -14.79 -11.06 -8.66
C ALA A 175 -14.56 -10.17 -9.88
N SER A 176 -13.70 -10.64 -10.79
CA SER A 176 -13.37 -9.90 -12.00
C SER A 176 -14.68 -9.45 -12.60
N ASN A 177 -14.88 -8.14 -12.79
CA ASN A 177 -16.07 -7.61 -13.43
C ASN A 177 -15.69 -7.12 -14.82
N ASN A 178 -16.69 -6.93 -15.69
CA ASN A 178 -16.47 -6.53 -17.08
C ASN A 178 -15.62 -5.26 -17.20
N ASN A 179 -15.75 -4.30 -16.27
CA ASN A 179 -15.00 -3.05 -16.32
C ASN A 179 -13.51 -3.24 -15.94
N ILE A 180 -13.23 -4.06 -14.92
CA ILE A 180 -11.86 -4.41 -14.51
C ILE A 180 -11.17 -5.19 -15.62
N LEU A 181 -11.86 -6.17 -16.22
CA LEU A 181 -11.33 -6.96 -17.33
C LEU A 181 -10.97 -6.06 -18.52
N VAL A 182 -11.91 -5.23 -18.98
CA VAL A 182 -11.66 -4.28 -20.09
C VAL A 182 -10.52 -3.33 -19.74
N GLY A 183 -10.47 -2.84 -18.49
CA GLY A 183 -9.38 -1.99 -18.02
C GLY A 183 -8.01 -2.64 -18.16
N ASN A 184 -7.84 -3.87 -17.68
CA ASN A 184 -6.58 -4.61 -17.76
C ASN A 184 -6.14 -4.81 -19.22
N ILE A 185 -7.06 -5.22 -20.10
CA ILE A 185 -6.78 -5.43 -21.53
C ILE A 185 -6.32 -4.12 -22.19
N VAL A 186 -7.04 -3.03 -21.93
CA VAL A 186 -6.75 -1.72 -22.52
C VAL A 186 -5.40 -1.17 -22.04
N HIS A 187 -5.06 -1.36 -20.76
CA HIS A 187 -3.74 -0.99 -20.23
C HIS A 187 -2.62 -1.80 -20.91
N GLU A 188 -2.78 -3.12 -21.03
CA GLU A 188 -1.79 -3.99 -21.67
C GLU A 188 -1.60 -3.65 -23.16
N LEU A 189 -2.70 -3.36 -23.88
CA LEU A 189 -2.64 -2.89 -25.28
C LEU A 189 -1.86 -1.58 -25.40
N PHE A 190 -2.14 -0.60 -24.53
CA PHE A 190 -1.40 0.67 -24.52
C PHE A 190 0.09 0.44 -24.24
N GLN A 191 0.40 -0.34 -23.21
CA GLN A 191 1.78 -0.63 -22.78
C GLN A 191 2.59 -1.32 -23.87
N ILE A 192 2.03 -2.33 -24.55
CA ILE A 192 2.70 -2.99 -25.68
C ILE A 192 2.88 -2.01 -26.84
N ALA A 193 1.86 -1.20 -27.16
CA ALA A 193 1.93 -0.25 -28.27
C ALA A 193 3.02 0.81 -28.07
N VAL A 194 3.21 1.31 -26.84
CA VAL A 194 4.25 2.31 -26.55
C VAL A 194 5.66 1.71 -26.48
N THR A 195 5.82 0.48 -25.98
CA THR A 195 7.13 -0.14 -25.76
C THR A 195 7.65 -0.97 -26.93
N ARG A 196 6.79 -1.64 -27.70
CA ARG A 196 7.21 -2.56 -28.78
C ARG A 196 7.94 -1.79 -29.89
N PRO A 197 9.20 -2.15 -30.23
CA PRO A 197 9.92 -1.51 -31.32
C PRO A 197 9.21 -1.71 -32.67
N ASN A 198 9.22 -0.68 -33.52
CA ASN A 198 8.67 -0.73 -34.90
C ASN A 198 7.20 -1.20 -34.99
N PHE A 199 6.42 -1.05 -33.92
CA PHE A 199 4.99 -1.31 -33.96
C PHE A 199 4.28 -0.16 -34.68
N ASP A 200 3.63 -0.46 -35.81
CA ASP A 200 2.77 0.49 -36.52
C ASP A 200 1.45 0.64 -35.75
N VAL A 201 1.22 1.82 -35.16
CA VAL A 201 0.12 2.03 -34.21
C VAL A 201 -1.12 2.51 -34.98
N THR A 202 -2.03 1.58 -35.25
CA THR A 202 -3.34 1.82 -35.87
C THR A 202 -4.42 1.07 -35.09
N GLU A 203 -5.68 1.47 -35.23
CA GLU A 203 -6.78 0.73 -34.60
C GLU A 203 -6.81 -0.74 -35.06
N SER A 204 -6.49 -0.99 -36.34
CA SER A 204 -6.39 -2.34 -36.91
C SER A 204 -5.23 -3.15 -36.34
N SER A 205 -4.05 -2.55 -36.13
CA SER A 205 -2.93 -3.28 -35.54
C SER A 205 -3.14 -3.60 -34.06
N LEU A 206 -3.83 -2.73 -33.31
CA LEU A 206 -4.16 -2.97 -31.90
C LEU A 206 -5.21 -4.08 -31.72
N ILE A 207 -6.25 -4.11 -32.56
CA ILE A 207 -7.24 -5.20 -32.50
C ILE A 207 -6.62 -6.54 -32.96
N ASP A 208 -5.70 -6.50 -33.93
CA ASP A 208 -4.94 -7.67 -34.34
C ASP A 208 -4.03 -8.19 -33.22
N LEU A 209 -3.39 -7.29 -32.47
CA LEU A 209 -2.61 -7.64 -31.28
C LEU A 209 -3.48 -8.37 -30.24
N TRP A 210 -4.69 -7.86 -29.97
CA TRP A 210 -5.67 -8.53 -29.11
C TRP A 210 -5.98 -9.96 -29.61
N ARG A 211 -6.39 -10.06 -30.88
CA ARG A 211 -6.82 -11.33 -31.51
C ARG A 211 -5.71 -12.36 -31.68
N LYS A 212 -4.47 -11.94 -31.89
CA LYS A 212 -3.36 -12.87 -32.19
C LYS A 212 -2.54 -13.21 -30.95
N GLU A 213 -2.45 -12.31 -29.97
CA GLU A 213 -1.46 -12.45 -28.89
C GLU A 213 -2.05 -12.37 -27.47
N LEU A 214 -3.12 -11.59 -27.23
CA LEU A 214 -3.57 -11.30 -25.87
C LEU A 214 -4.79 -12.11 -25.42
N HIS A 215 -5.76 -12.35 -26.29
CA HIS A 215 -7.07 -12.91 -25.87
C HIS A 215 -6.95 -14.22 -25.07
N TRP A 216 -6.01 -15.09 -25.41
CA TRP A 216 -5.82 -16.37 -24.72
C TRP A 216 -5.33 -16.20 -23.27
N ARG A 217 -4.60 -15.11 -22.96
CA ARG A 217 -4.16 -14.77 -21.59
C ARG A 217 -5.34 -14.44 -20.67
N TYR A 218 -6.47 -14.07 -21.26
CA TYR A 218 -7.69 -13.67 -20.57
C TYR A 218 -8.80 -14.73 -20.61
N ALA A 219 -8.53 -15.93 -21.16
CA ALA A 219 -9.55 -16.96 -21.40
C ALA A 219 -10.32 -17.37 -20.12
N GLU A 220 -9.64 -17.49 -18.98
CA GLU A 220 -10.27 -17.82 -17.70
C GLU A 220 -11.25 -16.72 -17.26
N GLN A 221 -10.84 -15.45 -17.34
CA GLN A 221 -11.70 -14.33 -16.94
C GLN A 221 -12.89 -14.18 -17.88
N LEU A 222 -12.68 -14.39 -19.18
CA LEU A 222 -13.76 -14.38 -20.18
C LEU A 222 -14.80 -15.47 -19.88
N PHE A 223 -14.34 -16.68 -19.55
CA PHE A 223 -15.20 -17.80 -19.18
C PHE A 223 -15.98 -17.51 -17.89
N VAL A 224 -15.30 -17.08 -16.82
CA VAL A 224 -15.93 -16.77 -15.52
C VAL A 224 -16.99 -15.67 -15.66
N LEU A 225 -16.74 -14.69 -16.53
CA LEU A 225 -17.67 -13.59 -16.78
C LEU A 225 -18.76 -13.91 -17.81
N SER A 226 -18.69 -15.09 -18.45
CA SER A 226 -19.60 -15.48 -19.53
C SER A 226 -19.71 -14.41 -20.64
N ILE A 227 -18.59 -13.80 -21.00
CA ILE A 227 -18.52 -12.74 -22.02
C ILE A 227 -17.86 -13.27 -23.30
N SER A 228 -18.44 -12.95 -24.45
CA SER A 228 -17.89 -13.38 -25.75
C SER A 228 -16.73 -12.49 -26.21
N LEU A 229 -15.93 -12.98 -27.15
CA LEU A 229 -14.85 -12.19 -27.74
C LEU A 229 -15.40 -10.98 -28.50
N GLU A 230 -16.50 -11.14 -29.23
CA GLU A 230 -17.16 -10.06 -29.97
C GLU A 230 -17.64 -8.95 -29.03
N GLU A 231 -18.21 -9.32 -27.87
CA GLU A 231 -18.64 -8.34 -26.88
C GLU A 231 -17.45 -7.56 -26.30
N ILE A 232 -16.32 -8.22 -26.02
CA ILE A 232 -15.11 -7.53 -25.57
C ILE A 232 -14.57 -6.60 -26.66
N GLU A 233 -14.42 -7.09 -27.90
CA GLU A 233 -13.92 -6.29 -29.02
C GLU A 233 -14.77 -5.04 -29.22
N SER A 234 -16.10 -5.17 -29.15
CA SER A 234 -17.03 -4.03 -29.24
C SER A 234 -16.74 -2.93 -28.19
N LYS A 235 -16.34 -3.34 -26.98
CA LYS A 235 -15.97 -2.43 -25.89
C LYS A 235 -14.59 -1.83 -26.08
N LEU A 236 -13.65 -2.55 -26.72
CA LEU A 236 -12.28 -2.10 -26.94
C LEU A 236 -12.18 -0.97 -27.96
N TYR A 237 -13.01 -0.97 -29.03
CA TYR A 237 -12.89 -0.01 -30.15
C TYR A 237 -12.78 1.46 -29.73
N ARG A 238 -13.56 1.89 -28.73
CA ARG A 238 -13.48 3.27 -28.22
C ARG A 238 -12.08 3.60 -27.67
N TYR A 239 -11.46 2.65 -26.97
CA TYR A 239 -10.13 2.82 -26.40
C TYR A 239 -9.04 2.74 -27.47
N LEU A 240 -9.20 1.89 -28.50
CA LEU A 240 -8.21 1.77 -29.58
C LEU A 240 -7.97 3.11 -30.25
N LYS A 241 -9.05 3.84 -30.55
CA LYS A 241 -8.98 5.19 -31.12
C LYS A 241 -8.17 6.15 -30.25
N THR A 242 -8.45 6.19 -28.94
CA THR A 242 -7.74 7.06 -27.99
C THR A 242 -6.27 6.67 -27.83
N ILE A 243 -5.96 5.36 -27.74
CA ILE A 243 -4.57 4.87 -27.68
C ILE A 243 -3.82 5.31 -28.93
N THR A 244 -4.38 5.07 -30.11
CA THR A 244 -3.77 5.45 -31.39
C THR A 244 -3.53 6.96 -31.46
N HIS A 245 -4.54 7.78 -31.14
CA HIS A 245 -4.40 9.23 -31.20
C HIS A 245 -3.33 9.76 -30.22
N TRP A 246 -3.35 9.30 -28.97
CA TRP A 246 -2.38 9.72 -27.95
C TRP A 246 -0.94 9.38 -28.38
N ILE A 247 -0.71 8.16 -28.88
CA ILE A 247 0.61 7.69 -29.33
C ILE A 247 1.09 8.50 -30.54
N LEU A 248 0.27 8.63 -31.57
CA LEU A 248 0.63 9.38 -32.79
C LEU A 248 0.90 10.87 -32.49
N THR A 249 0.28 11.42 -31.44
CA THR A 249 0.44 12.82 -31.04
C THR A 249 1.71 13.04 -30.22
N HIS A 250 1.95 12.23 -29.18
CA HIS A 250 2.96 12.55 -28.17
C HIS A 250 4.24 11.73 -28.24
N MET A 251 4.22 10.51 -28.80
CA MET A 251 5.45 9.71 -28.89
C MET A 251 6.45 10.34 -29.87
N PRO A 252 7.76 10.15 -29.65
CA PRO A 252 8.79 10.60 -30.58
C PRO A 252 8.67 9.89 -31.95
N PRO A 253 9.24 10.46 -33.02
CA PRO A 253 9.46 9.72 -34.26
C PRO A 253 10.27 8.44 -33.98
N THR A 254 9.97 7.32 -34.62
CA THR A 254 9.08 7.10 -35.77
C THR A 254 7.60 6.87 -35.43
N LYS A 255 7.23 6.80 -34.14
CA LYS A 255 5.87 6.44 -33.71
C LYS A 255 4.88 7.59 -33.71
N GLY A 256 5.34 8.82 -33.46
CA GLY A 256 4.45 9.97 -33.36
C GLY A 256 5.12 11.29 -33.76
N ARG A 257 4.39 12.37 -33.56
CA ARG A 257 4.79 13.75 -33.93
C ARG A 257 5.59 14.46 -32.86
N ASN A 258 5.73 13.85 -31.67
CA ASN A 258 6.40 14.43 -30.50
C ASN A 258 5.82 15.78 -30.08
N ASN A 259 4.49 15.94 -30.09
CA ASN A 259 3.89 17.15 -29.55
C ASN A 259 4.09 17.18 -28.02
N CYS A 260 4.27 18.38 -27.47
CA CYS A 260 4.38 18.58 -26.02
C CYS A 260 3.22 17.89 -25.29
N LEU A 261 3.54 17.21 -24.20
CA LEU A 261 2.55 16.74 -23.23
C LEU A 261 1.85 17.95 -22.58
N PRO A 262 0.68 17.77 -21.95
CA PRO A 262 -0.01 18.85 -21.23
C PRO A 262 0.82 19.53 -20.13
N THR A 263 1.89 18.89 -19.65
CA THR A 263 2.89 19.51 -18.75
C THR A 263 3.78 20.56 -19.43
N GLY A 264 3.71 20.69 -20.75
CA GLY A 264 4.63 21.49 -21.58
C GLY A 264 5.99 20.82 -21.81
N LEU A 265 6.14 19.54 -21.47
CA LEU A 265 7.37 18.75 -21.64
C LEU A 265 7.27 17.85 -22.86
N MET A 266 8.40 17.60 -23.52
CA MET A 266 8.50 16.72 -24.69
C MET A 266 8.79 15.29 -24.25
N LEU A 267 8.10 14.31 -24.81
CA LEU A 267 8.33 12.89 -24.47
C LEU A 267 9.54 12.36 -25.25
N GLU A 268 10.58 11.92 -24.54
CA GLU A 268 11.73 11.26 -25.17
C GLU A 268 11.51 9.75 -25.28
N GLU A 269 11.01 9.10 -24.24
CA GLU A 269 10.77 7.65 -24.23
C GLU A 269 9.86 7.23 -23.06
N VAL A 270 9.20 6.08 -23.22
CA VAL A 270 8.61 5.32 -22.11
C VAL A 270 9.70 4.39 -21.59
N VAL A 271 10.25 4.68 -20.41
CA VAL A 271 11.42 4.00 -19.84
C VAL A 271 11.04 2.65 -19.26
N ASP A 272 9.88 2.58 -18.60
CA ASP A 272 9.43 1.40 -17.89
C ASP A 272 7.89 1.35 -17.87
N ILE A 273 7.34 0.15 -17.76
CA ILE A 273 5.90 -0.13 -17.64
C ILE A 273 5.68 -1.07 -16.45
N GLU A 274 4.58 -0.89 -15.73
CA GLU A 274 4.27 -1.69 -14.51
C GLU A 274 5.41 -1.66 -13.45
N GLU A 275 6.17 -0.56 -13.42
CA GLU A 275 7.37 -0.41 -12.59
C GLU A 275 7.01 -0.46 -11.10
N SER A 276 7.59 -1.42 -10.37
CA SER A 276 7.38 -1.56 -8.93
C SER A 276 8.49 -0.89 -8.13
N ILE A 277 8.15 0.17 -7.39
CA ILE A 277 9.08 0.92 -6.53
C ILE A 277 8.75 0.67 -5.06
N TRP A 278 9.75 0.22 -4.30
CA TRP A 278 9.64 0.08 -2.84
C TRP A 278 10.19 1.33 -2.18
N CYS A 279 9.30 2.24 -1.80
CA CYS A 279 9.67 3.48 -1.15
C CYS A 279 9.85 3.26 0.36
N SER A 280 10.94 2.60 0.74
CA SER A 280 11.25 2.25 2.14
C SER A 280 11.41 3.47 3.04
N CYS A 281 11.81 4.60 2.46
CA CYS A 281 11.99 5.87 3.15
C CYS A 281 10.66 6.40 3.70
N TYR A 282 9.60 6.33 2.91
CA TYR A 282 8.26 6.81 3.29
C TYR A 282 7.30 5.67 3.67
N GLY A 283 7.77 4.42 3.66
CA GLY A 283 7.03 3.25 4.13
C GLY A 283 5.87 2.84 3.22
N PHE A 284 6.01 2.96 1.90
CA PHE A 284 4.97 2.55 0.95
C PHE A 284 5.55 1.85 -0.30
N THR A 285 4.69 1.16 -1.05
CA THR A 285 5.05 0.55 -2.35
C THR A 285 4.20 1.13 -3.47
N ALA A 286 4.83 1.52 -4.57
CA ALA A 286 4.19 2.03 -5.76
C ALA A 286 4.32 1.02 -6.92
N LYS A 287 3.32 0.97 -7.80
CA LYS A 287 3.36 0.23 -9.06
C LYS A 287 2.86 1.15 -10.16
N LEU A 288 3.78 1.74 -10.92
CA LEU A 288 3.49 2.77 -11.90
C LEU A 288 3.09 2.10 -13.22
N ASP A 289 2.00 2.56 -13.85
CA ASP A 289 1.61 2.02 -15.16
C ASP A 289 2.69 2.32 -16.22
N CYS A 290 3.18 3.57 -16.25
CA CYS A 290 4.22 4.04 -17.13
C CYS A 290 5.18 5.00 -16.41
N THR A 291 6.48 4.83 -16.62
CA THR A 291 7.52 5.81 -16.26
C THR A 291 8.03 6.48 -17.53
N LEU A 292 7.83 7.79 -17.64
CA LEU A 292 8.16 8.57 -18.83
C LEU A 292 9.45 9.35 -18.60
N LYS A 293 10.35 9.35 -19.59
CA LYS A 293 11.45 10.30 -19.66
C LYS A 293 11.08 11.44 -20.58
N VAL A 294 11.16 12.63 -20.04
CA VAL A 294 10.72 13.85 -20.70
C VAL A 294 11.81 14.90 -20.70
N LYS A 295 11.78 15.77 -21.70
CA LYS A 295 12.72 16.87 -21.87
C LYS A 295 12.01 18.21 -21.76
N ALA A 296 12.52 19.07 -20.88
CA ALA A 296 12.08 20.45 -20.75
C ALA A 296 12.70 21.35 -21.82
N GLN A 297 12.12 22.54 -22.00
CA GLN A 297 12.59 23.52 -23.01
C GLN A 297 14.04 23.97 -22.77
N ASN A 298 14.49 24.01 -21.51
CA ASN A 298 15.87 24.31 -21.12
C ASN A 298 16.85 23.15 -21.36
N GLY A 299 16.39 22.02 -21.91
CA GLY A 299 17.19 20.83 -22.18
C GLY A 299 17.29 19.84 -21.02
N GLU A 300 16.77 20.19 -19.84
CA GLU A 300 16.78 19.32 -18.65
C GLU A 300 15.91 18.08 -18.89
N ARG A 301 16.42 16.92 -18.49
CA ARG A 301 15.73 15.63 -18.59
C ARG A 301 15.21 15.20 -17.24
N LYS A 302 13.96 14.76 -17.22
CA LYS A 302 13.23 14.41 -16.01
C LYS A 302 12.48 13.09 -16.18
N LEU A 303 12.25 12.39 -15.08
CA LEU A 303 11.35 11.25 -15.03
C LEU A 303 10.02 11.69 -14.43
N ILE A 304 8.92 11.37 -15.09
CA ILE A 304 7.57 11.63 -14.58
C ILE A 304 6.72 10.37 -14.64
N PRO A 305 5.82 10.15 -13.68
CA PRO A 305 4.90 9.02 -13.72
C PRO A 305 3.70 9.36 -14.60
N MET A 306 3.15 8.35 -15.28
CA MET A 306 1.85 8.43 -15.93
C MET A 306 0.97 7.26 -15.47
N GLU A 307 -0.18 7.58 -14.90
CA GLU A 307 -1.23 6.63 -14.52
C GLU A 307 -2.31 6.58 -15.61
N LEU A 308 -2.70 5.37 -15.99
CA LEU A 308 -3.77 5.10 -16.93
C LEU A 308 -5.08 4.81 -16.17
N LYS A 309 -6.20 5.30 -16.71
CA LYS A 309 -7.55 4.99 -16.19
C LYS A 309 -8.48 4.63 -17.33
N SER A 310 -9.18 3.51 -17.20
CA SER A 310 -10.16 3.03 -18.19
C SER A 310 -11.59 3.55 -17.96
N GLY A 311 -11.86 4.22 -16.84
CA GLY A 311 -13.16 4.78 -16.48
C GLY A 311 -13.36 6.24 -16.93
N LYS A 312 -14.49 6.85 -16.51
CA LYS A 312 -14.82 8.26 -16.78
C LYS A 312 -13.84 9.22 -16.09
N SER A 313 -13.55 10.35 -16.72
CA SER A 313 -12.63 11.40 -16.25
C SER A 313 -13.14 12.33 -15.14
N ASN A 314 -14.15 11.90 -14.38
CA ASN A 314 -14.66 12.69 -13.25
C ASN A 314 -13.54 13.01 -12.25
N PRO A 315 -13.48 14.24 -11.70
CA PRO A 315 -12.50 14.58 -10.68
C PRO A 315 -12.50 13.56 -9.54
N ASN A 316 -11.37 12.92 -9.31
CA ASN A 316 -11.23 11.85 -8.33
C ASN A 316 -9.96 12.03 -7.52
N ILE A 317 -10.12 12.34 -6.23
CA ILE A 317 -9.03 12.53 -5.29
C ILE A 317 -8.18 11.26 -5.10
N GLU A 318 -8.77 10.07 -5.18
CA GLU A 318 -8.03 8.80 -5.11
C GLU A 318 -7.06 8.69 -6.29
N HIS A 319 -7.50 9.00 -7.51
CA HIS A 319 -6.63 8.98 -8.68
C HIS A 319 -5.51 10.02 -8.57
N THR A 320 -5.83 11.25 -8.15
CA THR A 320 -4.83 12.31 -7.96
C THR A 320 -3.82 11.94 -6.88
N THR A 321 -4.26 11.42 -5.72
CA THR A 321 -3.39 10.98 -4.63
C THR A 321 -2.49 9.81 -5.04
N GLN A 322 -2.99 8.88 -5.86
CA GLN A 322 -2.17 7.81 -6.41
C GLN A 322 -1.01 8.36 -7.25
N VAL A 323 -1.28 9.30 -8.16
CA VAL A 323 -0.22 9.94 -8.98
C VAL A 323 0.74 10.76 -8.12
N MET A 324 0.26 11.49 -7.10
CA MET A 324 1.14 12.23 -6.17
C MET A 324 2.12 11.31 -5.44
N LEU A 325 1.67 10.12 -5.01
CA LEU A 325 2.55 9.12 -4.40
C LEU A 325 3.57 8.56 -5.40
N TYR A 326 3.22 8.45 -6.69
CA TYR A 326 4.15 8.00 -7.72
C TYR A 326 5.21 9.06 -8.02
N CYS A 327 4.83 10.34 -8.04
CA CYS A 327 5.78 11.44 -8.13
C CYS A 327 6.79 11.38 -6.97
N LEU A 328 6.31 11.13 -5.75
CA LEU A 328 7.18 10.97 -4.59
C LEU A 328 8.04 9.69 -4.66
N ALA A 329 7.51 8.60 -5.22
CA ALA A 329 8.27 7.35 -5.37
C ALA A 329 9.45 7.50 -6.34
N LEU A 330 9.26 8.25 -7.43
CA LEU A 330 10.28 8.45 -8.46
C LEU A 330 11.46 9.32 -7.98
N THR A 331 11.35 10.02 -6.85
CA THR A 331 12.51 10.70 -6.23
C THR A 331 13.58 9.72 -5.72
N ALA A 332 13.30 8.42 -5.69
CA ALA A 332 14.34 7.42 -5.44
C ALA A 332 15.27 7.24 -6.65
N LYS A 333 14.82 7.62 -7.86
CA LYS A 333 15.57 7.55 -9.12
C LYS A 333 15.97 8.93 -9.67
N GLY A 334 15.23 9.97 -9.30
CA GLY A 334 15.53 11.37 -9.61
C GLY A 334 15.89 12.17 -8.36
N SER A 335 16.14 13.46 -8.52
CA SER A 335 16.53 14.37 -7.43
C SER A 335 15.42 15.30 -6.96
N THR A 336 14.30 15.37 -7.68
CA THR A 336 13.19 16.31 -7.44
C THR A 336 11.84 15.63 -7.57
N ILE A 337 10.85 16.14 -6.85
CA ILE A 337 9.45 15.75 -7.03
C ILE A 337 8.91 16.52 -8.23
N GLU A 338 8.66 15.80 -9.32
CA GLU A 338 8.10 16.35 -10.55
C GLU A 338 6.56 16.17 -10.61
N SER A 339 5.93 16.87 -11.56
CA SER A 339 4.51 16.64 -11.87
C SER A 339 4.31 15.30 -12.58
N GLY A 340 3.15 14.68 -12.39
CA GLY A 340 2.74 13.45 -13.06
C GLY A 340 1.57 13.67 -14.01
N LEU A 341 1.24 12.62 -14.77
CA LEU A 341 0.13 12.58 -15.70
C LEU A 341 -0.91 11.54 -15.27
N LEU A 342 -2.18 11.89 -15.45
CA LEU A 342 -3.31 10.99 -15.31
C LEU A 342 -4.07 10.98 -16.63
N LEU A 343 -3.99 9.87 -17.37
CA LEU A 343 -4.62 9.69 -18.68
C LEU A 343 -5.87 8.82 -18.55
N TYR A 344 -7.03 9.39 -18.87
CA TYR A 344 -8.30 8.66 -18.99
C TYR A 344 -8.49 8.18 -20.43
N LEU A 345 -8.37 6.88 -20.64
CA LEU A 345 -8.39 6.26 -21.96
C LEU A 345 -9.81 6.18 -22.56
N LEU A 346 -10.86 6.32 -21.75
CA LEU A 346 -12.24 6.25 -22.24
C LEU A 346 -12.68 7.50 -23.00
N ASP A 347 -12.21 8.66 -22.57
CA ASP A 347 -12.61 9.98 -23.07
C ASP A 347 -11.43 10.88 -23.45
N GLU A 348 -10.21 10.32 -23.50
CA GLU A 348 -8.97 10.99 -23.89
C GLU A 348 -8.58 12.17 -22.99
N THR A 349 -9.16 12.27 -21.80
CA THR A 349 -8.84 13.37 -20.88
C THR A 349 -7.48 13.13 -20.23
N VAL A 350 -6.57 14.10 -20.35
CA VAL A 350 -5.30 14.13 -19.62
C VAL A 350 -5.36 15.18 -18.52
N ARG A 351 -4.97 14.81 -17.30
CA ARG A 351 -4.81 15.74 -16.17
C ARG A 351 -3.36 15.76 -15.71
N VAL A 352 -2.83 16.97 -15.53
CA VAL A 352 -1.53 17.17 -14.88
C VAL A 352 -1.75 17.16 -13.37
N VAL A 353 -0.95 16.38 -12.66
CA VAL A 353 -0.96 16.30 -11.20
C VAL A 353 0.35 16.85 -10.68
N SER A 354 0.29 18.01 -10.03
CA SER A 354 1.47 18.65 -9.42
C SER A 354 1.40 18.50 -7.90
N PRO A 355 2.23 17.63 -7.29
CA PRO A 355 2.25 17.45 -5.85
C PRO A 355 2.64 18.73 -5.13
N LYS A 356 2.01 19.00 -3.98
CA LYS A 356 2.45 20.02 -3.03
C LYS A 356 2.95 19.34 -1.76
N LEU A 357 3.94 19.93 -1.09
CA LEU A 357 4.49 19.36 0.14
C LEU A 357 3.41 19.15 1.21
N ILE A 358 2.46 20.07 1.34
CA ILE A 358 1.37 19.94 2.31
C ILE A 358 0.44 18.77 2.00
N ASP A 359 0.14 18.53 0.71
CA ASP A 359 -0.67 17.39 0.28
C ASP A 359 0.07 16.08 0.56
N LEU A 360 1.37 16.02 0.25
CA LEU A 360 2.21 14.86 0.53
C LEU A 360 2.31 14.58 2.03
N LYS A 361 2.46 15.60 2.90
CA LYS A 361 2.42 15.41 4.36
C LYS A 361 1.07 14.84 4.81
N GLY A 362 -0.04 15.34 4.25
CA GLY A 362 -1.38 14.79 4.51
C GLY A 362 -1.53 13.33 4.09
N ILE A 363 -1.01 12.98 2.91
CA ILE A 363 -1.01 11.61 2.39
C ILE A 363 -0.12 10.68 3.24
N LEU A 364 1.05 11.15 3.68
CA LEU A 364 1.94 10.37 4.56
C LEU A 364 1.36 10.20 5.96
N HIS A 365 0.65 11.20 6.49
CA HIS A 365 -0.13 11.04 7.72
C HIS A 365 -1.23 9.97 7.55
N LEU A 366 -1.95 9.96 6.44
CA LEU A 366 -2.93 8.92 6.12
C LEU A 366 -2.29 7.53 6.03
N ARG A 367 -1.09 7.44 5.44
CA ARG A 367 -0.27 6.21 5.42
C ARG A 367 0.07 5.75 6.84
N ASN A 368 0.40 6.66 7.75
CA ASN A 368 0.69 6.34 9.15
C ASN A 368 -0.54 5.78 9.89
N GLU A 369 -1.73 6.32 9.64
CA GLU A 369 -2.97 5.80 10.22
C GLU A 369 -3.26 4.37 9.76
N ILE A 370 -3.05 4.07 8.48
CA ILE A 370 -3.20 2.72 7.93
C ILE A 370 -2.15 1.78 8.53
N ALA A 371 -0.88 2.20 8.56
CA ALA A 371 0.20 1.39 9.11
C ALA A 371 -0.01 1.05 10.59
N SER A 372 -0.46 2.02 11.40
CA SER A 372 -0.82 1.81 12.81
C SER A 372 -2.00 0.85 12.99
N SER A 373 -2.99 0.92 12.10
CA SER A 373 -4.14 0.01 12.13
C SER A 373 -3.71 -1.43 11.81
N ILE A 374 -2.85 -1.60 10.80
CA ILE A 374 -2.33 -2.92 10.40
C ILE A 374 -1.40 -3.51 11.47
N SER A 375 -0.52 -2.70 12.06
CA SER A 375 0.44 -3.15 13.08
C SER A 375 -0.23 -3.56 14.39
N ALA A 376 -1.47 -3.11 14.63
CA ALA A 376 -2.23 -3.47 15.82
C ALA A 376 -2.60 -4.97 15.88
N PHE A 377 -2.62 -5.68 14.73
CA PHE A 377 -3.12 -7.06 14.61
C PHE A 377 -4.49 -7.25 15.32
N SER A 378 -5.36 -6.24 15.22
CA SER A 378 -6.63 -6.20 15.95
C SER A 378 -7.71 -5.56 15.09
N LEU A 379 -8.88 -6.20 15.04
CA LEU A 379 -10.08 -5.64 14.39
C LEU A 379 -10.93 -4.79 15.35
N ASN A 380 -10.52 -4.66 16.60
CA ASN A 380 -11.25 -3.86 17.59
C ASN A 380 -10.94 -2.36 17.47
N SER A 381 -9.87 -2.00 16.76
CA SER A 381 -9.40 -0.62 16.60
C SER A 381 -9.35 -0.23 15.12
N LEU A 382 -10.45 -0.49 14.42
CA LEU A 382 -10.61 -0.08 13.03
C LEU A 382 -11.03 1.40 12.96
N PRO A 383 -10.65 2.13 11.88
CA PRO A 383 -11.23 3.45 11.65
C PRO A 383 -12.76 3.38 11.61
N GLU A 384 -13.41 4.45 12.07
CA GLU A 384 -14.87 4.53 11.98
C GLU A 384 -15.35 4.49 10.51
N PRO A 385 -16.55 3.94 10.25
CA PRO A 385 -17.18 4.07 8.95
C PRO A 385 -17.41 5.52 8.54
N LEU A 386 -17.82 5.71 7.29
CA LEU A 386 -18.28 7.02 6.82
C LEU A 386 -19.56 7.43 7.57
N ALA A 387 -19.65 8.72 7.91
CA ALA A 387 -20.85 9.26 8.55
C ALA A 387 -22.08 9.20 7.62
N ASP A 388 -21.88 9.41 6.31
CA ASP A 388 -22.94 9.23 5.31
C ASP A 388 -22.95 7.78 4.81
N THR A 389 -23.90 6.99 5.31
CA THR A 389 -24.04 5.57 4.94
C THR A 389 -24.48 5.35 3.50
N ARG A 390 -25.05 6.37 2.82
CA ARG A 390 -25.40 6.24 1.38
C ARG A 390 -24.16 6.01 0.53
N ALA A 391 -23.04 6.58 0.93
CA ALA A 391 -21.74 6.35 0.30
C ALA A 391 -21.20 4.92 0.51
N CYS A 392 -21.78 4.16 1.44
CA CYS A 392 -21.40 2.78 1.74
C CYS A 392 -22.20 1.73 0.95
N ASN A 393 -23.32 2.10 0.32
CA ASN A 393 -24.21 1.16 -0.39
C ASN A 393 -23.49 0.34 -1.46
N GLY A 394 -22.60 0.96 -2.23
CA GLY A 394 -21.79 0.30 -3.27
C GLY A 394 -20.43 -0.19 -2.80
N CYS A 395 -20.20 -0.30 -1.49
CA CYS A 395 -18.90 -0.70 -0.97
C CYS A 395 -18.75 -2.23 -0.96
N ASP A 396 -17.75 -2.74 -1.68
CA ASP A 396 -17.42 -4.19 -1.74
C ASP A 396 -16.95 -4.79 -0.40
N TYR A 397 -16.83 -3.94 0.63
CA TYR A 397 -16.44 -4.29 1.99
C TYR A 397 -17.57 -4.02 2.99
N LEU A 398 -18.80 -3.79 2.52
CA LEU A 398 -19.94 -3.46 3.38
C LEU A 398 -20.22 -4.57 4.39
N LEU A 399 -20.21 -5.84 3.98
CA LEU A 399 -20.45 -6.97 4.88
C LEU A 399 -19.40 -7.08 6.01
N PRO A 400 -18.08 -7.18 5.75
CA PRO A 400 -17.09 -7.21 6.83
C PRO A 400 -17.08 -5.91 7.63
N CYS A 401 -17.37 -4.76 7.01
CA CYS A 401 -17.53 -3.50 7.73
C CYS A 401 -18.67 -3.56 8.76
N SER A 402 -19.81 -4.14 8.37
CA SER A 402 -21.01 -4.30 9.21
C SER A 402 -20.76 -5.31 10.34
N LEU A 403 -20.13 -6.45 10.05
CA LEU A 403 -19.79 -7.49 11.04
C LEU A 403 -18.84 -6.99 12.14
N LEU A 404 -17.96 -6.06 11.79
CA LEU A 404 -16.95 -5.46 12.68
C LEU A 404 -17.39 -4.11 13.23
N GLN A 405 -18.63 -3.68 12.98
CA GLN A 405 -19.14 -2.47 13.58
C GLN A 405 -19.49 -2.73 15.04
N GLN A 406 -19.06 -1.83 15.92
CA GLN A 406 -19.46 -1.89 17.32
C GLN A 406 -20.90 -1.37 17.45
N PRO A 407 -21.72 -1.94 18.35
CA PRO A 407 -23.02 -1.39 18.68
C PRO A 407 -22.83 0.05 19.17
N THR A 408 -23.52 0.99 18.54
CA THR A 408 -23.62 2.39 18.99
C THR A 408 -25.08 2.65 19.31
N ASP A 409 -25.41 3.78 19.95
CA ASP A 409 -26.80 4.20 20.17
C ASP A 409 -27.63 4.10 18.87
N ASP A 410 -28.95 3.90 19.06
CA ASP A 410 -29.99 3.47 18.11
C ASP A 410 -30.19 4.43 16.91
N SER A 411 -29.11 4.62 16.16
CA SER A 411 -28.92 5.63 15.14
C SER A 411 -29.29 5.09 13.76
N VAL A 412 -29.48 6.01 12.80
CA VAL A 412 -29.71 5.67 11.39
C VAL A 412 -28.57 4.79 10.83
N ALA A 413 -27.34 5.05 11.25
CA ALA A 413 -26.17 4.27 10.83
C ALA A 413 -26.20 2.84 11.39
N GLU A 414 -26.60 2.67 12.65
CA GLU A 414 -26.70 1.35 13.26
C GLU A 414 -27.76 0.49 12.55
N LYS A 415 -28.94 1.06 12.26
CA LYS A 415 -29.99 0.39 11.47
C LYS A 415 -29.51 0.00 10.08
N PHE A 416 -28.72 0.84 9.44
CA PHE A 416 -28.12 0.54 8.13
C PHE A 416 -27.23 -0.70 8.17
N PHE A 417 -26.29 -0.79 9.14
CA PHE A 417 -25.40 -1.95 9.27
C PHE A 417 -26.15 -3.21 9.74
N LYS A 418 -27.07 -3.08 10.70
CA LYS A 418 -27.93 -4.20 11.16
C LYS A 418 -28.74 -4.80 10.00
N ASN A 419 -29.25 -3.96 9.09
CA ASN A 419 -29.96 -4.43 7.90
C ASN A 419 -29.10 -5.35 7.01
N GLN A 420 -27.79 -5.09 6.90
CA GLN A 420 -26.88 -5.94 6.12
C GLN A 420 -26.68 -7.32 6.75
N LEU A 421 -26.92 -7.45 8.05
CA LEU A 421 -26.69 -8.68 8.82
C LEU A 421 -27.96 -9.50 9.06
N LYS A 422 -29.13 -9.07 8.55
CA LYS A 422 -30.44 -9.73 8.78
C LYS A 422 -30.49 -11.20 8.36
N HIS A 423 -29.64 -11.60 7.43
CA HIS A 423 -29.55 -12.97 6.92
C HIS A 423 -28.65 -13.87 7.80
N LEU A 424 -28.04 -13.33 8.87
CA LEU A 424 -27.12 -14.03 9.74
C LEU A 424 -27.70 -14.18 11.15
N GLU A 425 -27.55 -15.37 11.71
CA GLU A 425 -27.80 -15.67 13.13
C GLU A 425 -26.62 -15.17 13.99
N ILE A 426 -26.86 -15.03 15.30
CA ILE A 426 -25.84 -14.51 16.23
C ILE A 426 -24.62 -15.44 16.29
N GLU A 427 -24.84 -16.74 16.19
CA GLU A 427 -23.82 -17.78 16.17
C GLU A 427 -22.87 -17.62 14.98
N HIS A 428 -23.39 -17.21 13.81
CA HIS A 428 -22.57 -16.94 12.62
C HIS A 428 -21.66 -15.72 12.83
N ILE A 429 -22.19 -14.66 13.45
CA ILE A 429 -21.44 -13.44 13.75
C ILE A 429 -20.34 -13.72 14.78
N ASP A 430 -20.67 -14.49 15.82
CA ASP A 430 -19.73 -14.88 16.87
C ASP A 430 -18.62 -15.78 16.33
N TYR A 431 -18.96 -16.74 15.47
CA TYR A 431 -17.99 -17.55 14.76
C TYR A 431 -17.02 -16.68 13.95
N PHE A 432 -17.54 -15.73 13.15
CA PHE A 432 -16.72 -14.83 12.34
C PHE A 432 -15.75 -14.01 13.21
N LYS A 433 -16.23 -13.39 14.29
CA LYS A 433 -15.41 -12.58 15.19
C LYS A 433 -14.31 -13.41 15.87
N LYS A 434 -14.68 -14.59 16.37
CA LYS A 434 -13.75 -15.51 17.06
C LYS A 434 -12.68 -16.02 16.11
N PHE A 435 -13.07 -16.49 14.92
CA PHE A 435 -12.13 -17.02 13.94
C PHE A 435 -11.19 -15.93 13.39
N SER A 436 -11.72 -14.75 13.07
CA SER A 436 -10.90 -13.61 12.63
C SER A 436 -9.87 -13.20 13.68
N ARG A 437 -10.25 -13.20 14.97
CA ARG A 437 -9.33 -12.94 16.07
C ARG A 437 -8.23 -14.00 16.15
N TRP A 438 -8.56 -15.28 16.02
CA TRP A 438 -7.56 -16.36 16.05
C TRP A 438 -6.54 -16.24 14.93
N VAL A 439 -6.99 -15.98 13.69
CA VAL A 439 -6.09 -15.78 12.54
C VAL A 439 -5.14 -14.61 12.78
N LEU A 440 -5.63 -13.50 13.34
CA LEU A 440 -4.79 -12.33 13.61
C LEU A 440 -3.79 -12.57 14.74
N LEU A 441 -4.17 -13.33 15.77
CA LEU A 441 -3.24 -13.72 16.83
C LEU A 441 -2.09 -14.57 16.26
N ASP A 442 -2.41 -15.54 15.41
CA ASP A 442 -1.39 -16.37 14.74
C ASP A 442 -0.46 -15.53 13.85
N TRP A 443 -1.02 -14.64 13.03
CA TRP A 443 -0.22 -13.69 12.22
C TRP A 443 0.68 -12.79 13.08
N SER A 444 0.21 -12.35 14.25
CA SER A 444 1.00 -11.53 15.16
C SER A 444 2.21 -12.31 15.71
N CYS A 445 2.05 -13.59 16.01
CA CYS A 445 3.12 -14.47 16.48
C CYS A 445 4.19 -14.68 15.40
N ILE A 446 3.78 -14.93 14.16
CA ILE A 446 4.69 -15.09 13.02
C ILE A 446 5.47 -13.79 12.75
N SER A 447 4.77 -12.66 12.75
CA SER A 447 5.38 -11.35 12.46
C SER A 447 6.39 -10.92 13.52
N ARG A 448 6.13 -11.22 14.81
CA ARG A 448 7.07 -10.94 15.90
C ARG A 448 8.34 -11.78 15.80
N LYS A 449 8.24 -13.06 15.44
CA LYS A 449 9.41 -13.93 15.18
C LYS A 449 10.25 -13.37 14.03
N GLY A 450 9.62 -13.00 12.91
CA GLY A 450 10.31 -12.40 11.77
C GLY A 450 11.03 -11.08 12.08
N ASN A 451 10.48 -10.24 12.97
CA ASN A 451 11.12 -8.99 13.39
C ASN A 451 12.30 -9.22 14.37
N ALA A 452 12.21 -10.22 15.27
CA ALA A 452 13.34 -10.64 16.09
C ALA A 452 14.50 -11.19 15.22
N ASP A 453 14.15 -11.94 14.17
CA ASP A 453 15.11 -12.48 13.20
C ASP A 453 15.72 -11.38 12.29
N LYS A 454 14.95 -10.35 11.93
CA LYS A 454 15.45 -9.17 11.18
C LYS A 454 16.37 -8.28 12.01
N LYS A 455 16.12 -8.07 13.31
CA LYS A 455 17.04 -7.36 14.20
C LYS A 455 18.39 -8.11 14.37
N ASN A 456 18.38 -9.43 14.18
CA ASN A 456 19.59 -10.26 14.11
C ASN A 456 20.24 -10.35 12.72
N SER A 457 19.79 -9.57 11.72
CA SER A 457 20.33 -9.60 10.35
C SER A 457 21.85 -9.31 10.28
N GLY A 458 22.39 -8.47 11.18
CA GLY A 458 23.84 -8.27 11.31
C GLY A 458 24.61 -9.54 11.72
N LYS A 459 23.95 -10.52 12.33
CA LYS A 459 24.51 -11.86 12.65
C LYS A 459 24.16 -12.92 11.58
N ARG A 460 23.32 -12.61 10.60
CA ARG A 460 22.83 -13.56 9.58
C ARG A 460 23.82 -13.83 8.44
N MET A 461 25.00 -13.16 8.43
CA MET A 461 26.16 -13.64 7.64
C MET A 461 26.58 -15.07 8.05
N LYS A 462 26.12 -15.58 9.21
CA LYS A 462 26.38 -16.94 9.67
C LYS A 462 25.20 -17.93 9.53
N LEU A 463 24.07 -17.57 8.92
CA LEU A 463 22.97 -18.53 8.68
C LEU A 463 22.65 -18.66 7.19
N GLU A 464 22.53 -19.91 6.72
CA GLU A 464 22.39 -20.42 5.34
C GLU A 464 21.19 -19.88 4.52
N GLN A 465 20.46 -18.88 5.00
CA GLN A 465 19.19 -18.43 4.42
C GLN A 465 19.30 -17.17 3.52
N CYS A 466 20.49 -16.60 3.36
CA CYS A 466 20.70 -15.45 2.48
C CYS A 466 21.96 -15.65 1.64
N ILE A 467 21.79 -15.75 0.31
CA ILE A 467 22.90 -15.95 -0.63
C ILE A 467 23.13 -14.63 -1.37
N LYS A 468 24.32 -14.06 -1.23
CA LYS A 468 24.78 -12.98 -2.11
C LYS A 468 25.25 -13.59 -3.42
N GLY A 469 24.65 -13.16 -4.52
CA GLY A 469 25.07 -13.54 -5.87
C GLY A 469 25.09 -12.31 -6.78
N LEU A 470 26.06 -12.27 -7.69
CA LEU A 470 26.08 -11.29 -8.77
C LEU A 470 25.12 -11.77 -9.86
N LEU A 471 24.24 -10.91 -10.37
CA LEU A 471 23.42 -11.28 -11.52
C LEU A 471 24.35 -11.50 -12.73
N ASN A 472 24.39 -12.73 -13.23
CA ASN A 472 25.25 -13.14 -14.33
C ASN A 472 24.54 -13.02 -15.68
N SER A 473 23.29 -13.48 -15.76
CA SER A 473 22.48 -13.33 -16.97
C SER A 473 20.99 -13.28 -16.67
N MET A 474 20.26 -12.63 -17.57
CA MET A 474 18.81 -12.57 -17.59
C MET A 474 18.34 -13.04 -18.96
N ARG A 475 17.45 -14.03 -19.01
CA ARG A 475 16.89 -14.57 -20.27
C ARG A 475 15.38 -14.70 -20.14
N GLU A 476 14.65 -14.31 -21.19
CA GLU A 476 13.21 -14.60 -21.29
C GLU A 476 12.98 -15.93 -21.99
N VAL A 477 12.19 -16.81 -21.36
CA VAL A 477 11.79 -18.11 -21.94
C VAL A 477 10.29 -18.25 -21.75
N GLU A 478 9.55 -18.27 -22.86
CA GLU A 478 8.13 -18.70 -22.94
C GLU A 478 7.16 -18.03 -21.92
N ASN A 479 7.44 -16.79 -21.48
CA ASN A 479 6.75 -15.97 -20.45
C ASN A 479 7.34 -16.02 -19.02
N LYS A 480 8.56 -16.49 -18.84
CA LYS A 480 9.29 -16.39 -17.56
C LYS A 480 10.65 -15.73 -17.76
N THR A 481 10.99 -14.83 -16.87
CA THR A 481 12.35 -14.27 -16.79
C THR A 481 13.21 -15.17 -15.91
N VAL A 482 14.20 -15.81 -16.52
CA VAL A 482 15.20 -16.62 -15.83
C VAL A 482 16.39 -15.74 -15.46
N LEU A 483 16.59 -15.53 -14.16
CA LEU A 483 17.75 -14.82 -13.61
C LEU A 483 18.79 -15.84 -13.14
N THR A 484 19.98 -15.79 -13.72
CA THR A 484 21.12 -16.63 -13.30
C THR A 484 22.05 -15.78 -12.44
N PHE A 485 22.34 -16.22 -11.22
CA PHE A 485 23.27 -15.54 -10.32
C PHE A 485 24.57 -16.34 -10.19
N GLN A 486 25.71 -15.66 -10.32
CA GLN A 486 27.00 -16.23 -9.96
C GLN A 486 27.21 -16.06 -8.46
N ARG A 487 27.59 -17.14 -7.78
CA ARG A 487 27.85 -17.11 -6.33
C ARG A 487 29.11 -16.30 -6.05
N LEU A 488 29.00 -15.27 -5.21
CA LEU A 488 30.17 -14.57 -4.67
C LEU A 488 30.71 -15.40 -3.50
N PHE A 489 31.78 -16.15 -3.72
CA PHE A 489 32.54 -16.73 -2.60
C PHE A 489 33.23 -15.58 -1.87
N PHE A 490 32.87 -15.34 -0.61
CA PHE A 490 33.68 -14.51 0.27
C PHE A 490 34.96 -15.29 0.58
N VAL A 491 36.08 -14.86 -0.01
CA VAL A 491 37.41 -15.27 0.46
C VAL A 491 37.61 -14.61 1.82
N PHE A 492 37.45 -15.38 2.90
CA PHE A 492 37.93 -14.95 4.20
C PHE A 492 39.45 -15.12 4.20
N TYR A 493 40.21 -14.02 4.25
CA TYR A 493 41.61 -14.09 4.65
C TYR A 493 41.65 -14.33 6.16
N ILE A 494 41.87 -15.58 6.57
CA ILE A 494 42.36 -15.87 7.92
C ILE A 494 43.88 -15.68 7.84
N PHE A 495 44.38 -14.60 8.45
CA PHE A 495 45.80 -14.47 8.70
C PHE A 495 46.15 -15.34 9.91
N GLU A 496 46.52 -16.59 9.66
CA GLU A 496 47.36 -17.35 10.58
C GLU A 496 48.56 -17.90 9.78
N ASN A 497 49.74 -17.40 10.13
CA ASN A 497 51.05 -17.91 9.77
C ASN A 497 51.27 -18.34 8.30
N GLY A 498 51.38 -17.33 7.42
CA GLY A 498 52.53 -17.26 6.52
C GLY A 498 52.64 -18.23 5.34
N ASN A 499 51.59 -18.94 4.91
CA ASN A 499 51.61 -19.62 3.60
C ASN A 499 50.24 -19.54 2.91
N SER A 500 50.22 -18.93 1.74
CA SER A 500 49.04 -18.83 0.86
C SER A 500 48.95 -20.05 -0.06
N PHE A 501 47.83 -20.77 -0.01
CA PHE A 501 47.42 -21.70 -1.07
C PHE A 501 46.08 -21.25 -1.65
N LEU A 502 46.03 -21.17 -2.99
CA LEU A 502 44.85 -20.91 -3.80
C LEU A 502 44.04 -22.22 -3.93
N LEU A 503 42.75 -22.16 -3.59
CA LEU A 503 41.72 -23.06 -4.11
C LEU A 503 40.52 -22.24 -4.53
#